data_AF-A0AAW0I763-F1
#
_entry.id   AF-A0AAW0I763-F1
#
_cell.length_a   1.000
_cell.length_b   1.000
_cell.length_c   1.000
_cell.angle_alpha   90.00
_cell.angle_beta   90.00
_cell.angle_gamma   90.00
#
_symmetry.space_group_name_H-M   'P 1'
#
loop_
_entity.id
_entity.type
_entity.pdbx_description
1 polymer ?
#
loop_
_entity_poly.entity_id
_entity_poly.type
_entity_poly.pdbx_seq_one_letter_code
_entity_poly.pdbx_strand_id
1 'polypeptide(L)'
;MSNTAKKNQRASERTSCNLPCQRWQCSGWPHLQCRALGWKGKQALQDLFPESPAHPAVCGGAALEPEASTMAQGCPFTGLEVALTDLQSSRNNVRHRTEEISVDRLVVRRPLPDLTKGTRAVFSLSGSGGPSPWIASLEANRASSLDVSLCAPPMAAVGRYLLKIRIDSYQGPVRAYQLGEFILLFNPWCPGDAVYLESEPQRQEYVMNDYGFIYQGSKSWIRPCPWNYGQFEENVIDICLELLEKSLNFQIDPSTDCALRGSPVYISRVVCAMV
;
A
#
# COMPACT_ATOMS: atom_id res chain seq x y z
N MET A 1 9.35 -8.61 -67.89
CA MET A 1 10.66 -7.99 -67.60
C MET A 1 11.29 -8.82 -66.50
N SER A 2 12.17 -9.75 -66.87
CA SER A 2 12.56 -10.88 -66.03
C SER A 2 14.02 -10.78 -65.59
N ASN A 3 14.25 -11.26 -64.38
CA ASN A 3 15.46 -11.25 -63.55
C ASN A 3 16.78 -11.63 -64.24
N THR A 4 17.88 -11.04 -63.75
CA THR A 4 19.20 -11.68 -63.76
C THR A 4 19.87 -11.51 -62.39
N ALA A 5 20.39 -12.61 -61.88
CA ALA A 5 20.86 -12.85 -60.53
C ALA A 5 22.18 -12.15 -60.18
N LYS A 6 22.41 -11.92 -58.87
CA LYS A 6 23.74 -12.05 -58.26
C LYS A 6 23.64 -12.42 -56.77
N LYS A 7 24.09 -13.63 -56.48
CA LYS A 7 24.41 -14.18 -55.17
C LYS A 7 25.77 -13.61 -54.75
N ASN A 8 25.91 -13.10 -53.52
CA ASN A 8 27.20 -13.19 -52.82
C ASN A 8 27.07 -12.97 -51.31
N GLN A 9 27.54 -13.98 -50.58
CA GLN A 9 27.82 -13.98 -49.15
C GLN A 9 29.00 -13.06 -48.83
N ARG A 10 28.95 -12.35 -47.70
CA ARG A 10 30.12 -12.12 -46.84
C ARG A 10 29.67 -12.00 -45.38
N ALA A 11 30.37 -12.75 -44.54
CA ALA A 11 30.22 -12.82 -43.10
C ALA A 11 31.13 -11.81 -42.39
N SER A 12 30.63 -11.24 -41.28
CA SER A 12 31.33 -10.78 -40.07
C SER A 12 30.21 -10.19 -39.18
N GLU A 13 30.09 -10.36 -37.88
CA GLU A 13 30.99 -10.80 -36.82
C GLU A 13 30.12 -11.14 -35.60
N ARG A 14 30.64 -12.01 -34.74
CA ARG A 14 30.03 -12.33 -33.44
C ARG A 14 29.97 -11.07 -32.58
N THR A 15 28.79 -10.78 -32.03
CA THR A 15 28.72 -10.41 -30.62
C THR A 15 27.57 -11.18 -29.99
N SER A 16 27.94 -12.27 -29.33
CA SER A 16 27.08 -12.97 -28.39
C SER A 16 26.83 -12.00 -27.22
N CYS A 17 25.66 -11.37 -27.21
CA CYS A 17 25.11 -10.83 -25.98
C CYS A 17 24.40 -11.99 -25.26
N ASN A 18 25.21 -12.85 -24.62
CA ASN A 18 24.76 -13.65 -23.49
C ASN A 18 24.44 -12.67 -22.35
N LEU A 19 23.21 -12.17 -22.31
CA LEU A 19 22.64 -11.61 -21.10
C LEU A 19 21.64 -12.64 -20.56
N PRO A 20 21.81 -13.08 -19.30
CA PRO A 20 20.91 -14.08 -18.71
C PRO A 20 19.51 -13.50 -18.68
N CYS A 21 18.55 -14.33 -19.14
CA CYS A 21 17.12 -14.12 -18.99
C CYS A 21 16.81 -14.06 -17.48
N GLN A 22 16.98 -12.88 -16.88
CA GLN A 22 16.57 -12.61 -15.52
C GLN A 22 15.06 -12.44 -15.54
N ARG A 23 14.40 -13.51 -15.12
CA ARG A 23 13.05 -13.55 -14.60
C ARG A 23 12.86 -12.39 -13.61
N TRP A 24 12.27 -11.28 -14.07
CA TRP A 24 11.89 -10.17 -13.22
C TRP A 24 10.81 -10.67 -12.26
N GLN A 25 11.19 -10.98 -11.02
CA GLN A 25 10.27 -10.98 -9.90
C GLN A 25 9.93 -9.51 -9.61
N CYS A 26 8.68 -9.12 -9.88
CA CYS A 26 8.15 -7.79 -9.57
C CYS A 26 8.00 -7.61 -8.04
N SER A 27 9.11 -7.45 -7.31
CA SER A 27 9.16 -7.23 -5.86
C SER A 27 9.22 -5.74 -5.46
N GLY A 28 8.89 -4.82 -6.37
CA GLY A 28 9.19 -3.38 -6.22
C GLY A 28 7.99 -2.42 -6.09
N TRP A 29 6.81 -2.88 -5.67
CA TRP A 29 5.65 -1.97 -5.51
C TRP A 29 5.64 -1.30 -4.13
N PRO A 30 5.29 0.00 -4.04
CA PRO A 30 5.35 0.72 -2.78
C PRO A 30 4.27 0.21 -1.83
N HIS A 31 4.71 -0.24 -0.67
CA HIS A 31 3.85 -0.39 0.50
C HIS A 31 3.53 0.98 1.09
N LEU A 32 2.35 1.10 1.71
CA LEU A 32 2.03 2.28 2.52
C LEU A 32 3.02 2.32 3.69
N GLN A 33 3.89 3.33 3.75
CA GLN A 33 4.86 3.46 4.86
C GLN A 33 4.32 4.38 5.93
N CYS A 34 4.10 3.87 7.13
CA CYS A 34 3.72 4.65 8.30
C CYS A 34 4.87 4.66 9.30
N ARG A 35 5.12 5.80 9.95
CA ARG A 35 6.06 5.91 11.06
C ARG A 35 5.31 6.26 12.34
N ALA A 36 5.35 5.37 13.32
CA ALA A 36 4.94 5.71 14.68
C ALA A 36 6.11 6.45 15.37
N LEU A 37 5.92 7.72 15.70
CA LEU A 37 6.92 8.58 16.33
C LEU A 37 6.65 8.70 17.82
N GLY A 38 7.66 8.46 18.65
CA GLY A 38 7.57 8.62 20.10
C GLY A 38 6.82 7.49 20.77
N TRP A 39 7.56 6.63 21.47
CA TRP A 39 6.99 5.60 22.32
C TRP A 39 7.35 5.90 23.78
N LYS A 40 6.34 6.09 24.65
CA LYS A 40 6.60 6.05 26.10
C LYS A 40 6.80 4.58 26.51
N GLY A 41 7.92 4.27 27.17
CA GLY A 41 8.23 2.93 27.68
C GLY A 41 9.01 2.00 26.75
N LYS A 42 9.42 2.43 25.55
CA LYS A 42 10.15 1.57 24.59
C LYS A 42 11.58 1.22 25.01
N GLN A 43 12.23 2.05 25.83
CA GLN A 43 13.58 1.78 26.34
C GLN A 43 13.69 0.38 26.97
N ALA A 44 12.64 -0.06 27.68
CA ALA A 44 12.59 -1.37 28.35
C ALA A 44 12.35 -2.58 27.40
N LEU A 45 11.94 -2.35 26.15
CA LEU A 45 11.78 -3.40 25.13
C LEU A 45 13.09 -3.69 24.40
N GLN A 46 13.98 -2.69 24.30
CA GLN A 46 15.32 -2.86 23.73
C GLN A 46 16.18 -3.80 24.60
N ASP A 47 15.94 -3.80 25.91
CA ASP A 47 16.59 -4.70 26.89
C ASP A 47 16.09 -6.15 26.81
N LEU A 48 14.90 -6.38 26.24
CA LEU A 48 14.30 -7.73 26.08
C LEU A 48 14.66 -8.39 24.74
N PHE A 49 15.14 -7.62 23.75
CA PHE A 49 15.61 -8.11 22.46
C PHE A 49 16.92 -7.38 22.06
N PRO A 50 18.05 -7.69 22.73
CA PRO A 50 19.34 -7.19 22.28
C PRO A 50 19.65 -7.75 20.88
N GLU A 51 20.26 -6.92 20.03
CA GLU A 51 20.81 -7.37 18.75
C GLU A 51 21.70 -8.60 18.98
N SER A 52 21.55 -9.62 18.12
CA SER A 52 22.35 -10.84 18.19
C SER A 52 23.84 -10.49 18.17
N PRO A 53 24.63 -10.87 19.20
CA PRO A 53 26.06 -10.67 19.14
C PRO A 53 26.65 -11.65 18.12
N ALA A 54 27.52 -11.12 17.26
CA ALA A 54 28.36 -11.92 16.38
C ALA A 54 29.13 -12.99 17.18
N HIS A 55 29.30 -14.16 16.55
CA HIS A 55 29.99 -15.37 16.99
C HIS A 55 30.96 -15.25 18.19
N PRO A 56 30.88 -16.15 19.20
CA PRO A 56 31.90 -16.21 20.24
C PRO A 56 33.14 -16.98 19.77
N ALA A 57 34.31 -16.39 19.99
CA ALA A 57 35.57 -17.12 20.07
C ALA A 57 35.62 -17.90 21.39
N VAL A 58 36.07 -19.15 21.30
CA VAL A 58 36.33 -20.07 22.40
C VAL A 58 37.51 -19.57 23.25
N CYS A 59 37.38 -19.65 24.59
CA CYS A 59 38.43 -20.12 25.51
C CYS A 59 37.85 -20.31 26.93
N GLY A 60 38.33 -21.35 27.61
CA GLY A 60 37.69 -21.97 28.78
C GLY A 60 38.05 -21.40 30.15
N GLY A 61 37.45 -21.98 31.19
CA GLY A 61 38.03 -21.98 32.54
C GLY A 61 37.07 -21.66 33.70
N ALA A 62 36.78 -22.71 34.49
CA ALA A 62 36.44 -22.74 35.92
C ALA A 62 35.05 -22.26 36.40
N ALA A 63 34.46 -23.13 37.23
CA ALA A 63 33.20 -23.01 37.95
C ALA A 63 33.32 -22.19 39.24
N LEU A 64 32.27 -21.43 39.58
CA LEU A 64 31.90 -21.02 40.94
C LEU A 64 30.36 -20.81 41.01
N GLU A 65 29.78 -21.28 42.11
CA GLU A 65 28.34 -21.32 42.49
C GLU A 65 27.70 -19.93 42.71
N PRO A 66 26.34 -19.82 42.81
CA PRO A 66 25.63 -18.55 42.72
C PRO A 66 25.43 -17.86 44.08
N GLU A 67 25.78 -16.56 44.16
CA GLU A 67 25.31 -15.70 45.26
C GLU A 67 23.98 -15.03 44.92
N ALA A 68 23.09 -15.06 45.92
CA ALA A 68 21.77 -14.45 45.88
C ALA A 68 21.81 -12.93 46.09
N SER A 69 20.77 -12.28 45.58
CA SER A 69 20.22 -10.99 45.99
C SER A 69 20.80 -9.74 45.31
N THR A 70 20.04 -9.20 44.35
CA THR A 70 19.34 -7.93 44.57
C THR A 70 18.10 -7.93 43.67
N MET A 71 16.91 -8.06 44.25
CA MET A 71 15.68 -7.73 43.52
C MET A 71 15.71 -6.23 43.25
N ALA A 72 16.04 -5.86 42.01
CA ALA A 72 15.78 -4.52 41.52
C ALA A 72 14.27 -4.28 41.66
N GLN A 73 13.91 -3.34 42.54
CA GLN A 73 12.55 -2.85 42.69
C GLN A 73 12.01 -2.50 41.31
N GLY A 74 10.94 -3.20 40.93
CA GLY A 74 10.35 -3.11 39.61
C GLY A 74 10.07 -1.66 39.22
N CYS A 75 10.74 -1.20 38.18
CA CYS A 75 10.21 -0.09 37.39
C CYS A 75 8.75 -0.46 37.08
N PRO A 76 7.75 0.38 37.41
CA PRO A 76 6.40 0.13 36.94
C PRO A 76 6.49 0.13 35.42
N PHE A 77 6.34 -1.05 34.81
CA PHE A 77 6.36 -1.22 33.37
C PHE A 77 5.17 -0.43 32.84
N THR A 78 5.36 0.84 32.52
CA THR A 78 4.34 1.63 31.85
C THR A 78 4.24 1.02 30.46
N GLY A 79 3.18 0.23 30.24
CA GLY A 79 2.93 -0.44 28.97
C GLY A 79 3.06 0.54 27.80
N LEU A 80 3.48 -0.02 26.67
CA LEU A 80 3.78 0.69 25.44
C LEU A 80 2.62 1.62 25.01
N GLU A 81 2.93 2.89 24.77
CA GLU A 81 1.97 3.91 24.34
C GLU A 81 2.45 4.63 23.09
N VAL A 82 1.51 4.88 22.16
CA VAL A 82 1.75 5.66 20.95
C VAL A 82 1.60 7.15 21.28
N ALA A 83 2.68 7.92 21.17
CA ALA A 83 2.63 9.36 21.41
C ALA A 83 2.24 10.15 20.15
N LEU A 84 2.77 9.78 18.99
CA LEU A 84 2.49 10.45 17.72
C LEU A 84 2.53 9.46 16.54
N THR A 85 1.74 9.75 15.52
CA THR A 85 1.74 9.00 14.26
C THR A 85 2.04 9.94 13.12
N ASP A 86 2.99 9.55 12.27
CA ASP A 86 3.29 10.20 11.01
C ASP A 86 3.01 9.22 9.86
N LEU A 87 1.94 9.47 9.11
CA LEU A 87 1.50 8.67 7.98
C LEU A 87 2.34 8.90 6.72
N GLN A 88 3.37 9.75 6.77
CA GLN A 88 4.27 10.05 5.65
C GLN A 88 3.52 10.43 4.35
N SER A 89 2.40 11.18 4.47
CA SER A 89 1.45 11.44 3.37
C SER A 89 2.12 11.88 2.07
N SER A 90 2.95 12.93 2.11
CA SER A 90 3.64 13.44 0.92
C SER A 90 4.46 12.37 0.20
N ARG A 91 5.27 11.60 0.93
CA ARG A 91 6.12 10.55 0.35
C ARG A 91 5.30 9.39 -0.20
N ASN A 92 4.25 8.99 0.52
CA ASN A 92 3.39 7.90 0.09
C ASN A 92 2.57 8.29 -1.14
N ASN A 93 2.04 9.51 -1.19
CA ASN A 93 1.23 9.95 -2.34
C ASN A 93 2.04 9.95 -3.64
N VAL A 94 3.28 10.47 -3.61
CA VAL A 94 4.21 10.39 -4.76
C VAL A 94 4.46 8.94 -5.20
N ARG A 95 4.66 8.04 -4.24
CA ARG A 95 4.87 6.61 -4.53
C ARG A 95 3.63 5.95 -5.13
N HIS A 96 2.45 6.36 -4.69
CA HIS A 96 1.17 5.82 -5.13
C HIS A 96 0.57 6.58 -6.34
N ARG A 97 1.24 7.61 -6.86
CA ARG A 97 0.77 8.46 -7.96
C ARG A 97 -0.60 9.08 -7.66
N THR A 98 -0.64 9.79 -6.54
CA THR A 98 -1.83 10.43 -5.96
C THR A 98 -1.50 11.81 -5.37
N GLU A 99 -0.28 12.31 -5.59
CA GLU A 99 0.18 13.64 -5.18
C GLU A 99 -0.62 14.78 -5.83
N GLU A 100 -1.20 14.54 -7.01
CA GLU A 100 -2.11 15.46 -7.69
C GLU A 100 -3.48 15.54 -7.01
N ILE A 101 -3.90 14.48 -6.30
CA ILE A 101 -5.19 14.43 -5.59
C ILE A 101 -5.11 15.18 -4.25
N SER A 102 -4.01 15.00 -3.52
CA SER A 102 -3.80 15.68 -2.25
C SER A 102 -2.33 15.66 -1.85
N VAL A 103 -1.88 16.73 -1.20
CA VAL A 103 -0.55 16.82 -0.58
C VAL A 103 -0.59 16.62 0.94
N ASP A 104 -1.72 16.90 1.58
CA ASP A 104 -1.89 16.84 3.03
C ASP A 104 -2.46 15.51 3.51
N ARG A 105 -3.45 14.96 2.77
CA ARG A 105 -4.15 13.73 3.14
C ARG A 105 -3.50 12.52 2.49
N LEU A 106 -3.49 11.41 3.21
CA LEU A 106 -2.96 10.16 2.69
C LEU A 106 -3.96 9.53 1.72
N VAL A 107 -3.59 9.45 0.44
CA VAL A 107 -4.36 8.80 -0.62
C VAL A 107 -3.46 7.75 -1.27
N VAL A 108 -3.85 6.49 -1.24
CA VAL A 108 -3.02 5.38 -1.72
C VAL A 108 -3.80 4.47 -2.66
N ARG A 109 -3.08 3.75 -3.50
CA ARG A 109 -3.64 2.74 -4.42
C ARG A 109 -3.32 1.33 -3.91
N ARG A 110 -4.28 0.41 -4.01
CA ARG A 110 -4.14 -0.97 -3.50
C ARG A 110 -2.97 -1.73 -4.17
N PRO A 111 -2.12 -2.47 -3.43
CA PRO A 111 -0.92 -3.12 -3.97
C PRO A 111 -1.21 -4.53 -4.55
N LEU A 112 -0.14 -5.28 -4.85
CA LEU A 112 -0.11 -6.62 -5.48
C LEU A 112 -0.79 -7.74 -4.65
N PRO A 113 -1.19 -8.86 -5.27
CA PRO A 113 -2.06 -9.85 -4.65
C PRO A 113 -1.47 -10.61 -3.46
N ASP A 114 -2.26 -10.64 -2.38
CA ASP A 114 -2.43 -11.79 -1.49
C ASP A 114 -3.91 -11.91 -1.04
N LEU A 115 -4.35 -13.12 -0.74
CA LEU A 115 -5.74 -13.60 -0.77
C LEU A 115 -6.59 -13.28 0.48
N THR A 116 -7.65 -12.46 0.34
CA THR A 116 -9.07 -12.61 0.83
C THR A 116 -9.80 -11.25 0.95
N LYS A 117 -11.10 -11.26 1.31
CA LYS A 117 -12.06 -10.13 1.24
C LYS A 117 -12.40 -9.55 2.63
N GLY A 118 -12.77 -8.28 2.68
CA GLY A 118 -13.45 -7.67 3.85
C GLY A 118 -13.39 -6.14 3.88
N THR A 119 -14.35 -5.51 4.56
CA THR A 119 -14.38 -4.06 4.86
C THR A 119 -13.70 -3.72 6.19
N ARG A 120 -13.31 -4.75 6.97
CA ARG A 120 -12.52 -4.63 8.20
C ARG A 120 -11.42 -5.69 8.20
N ALA A 121 -10.21 -5.27 8.54
CA ALA A 121 -9.05 -6.15 8.66
C ALA A 121 -8.36 -5.94 10.02
N VAL A 122 -7.92 -7.02 10.63
CA VAL A 122 -7.09 -7.02 11.84
C VAL A 122 -5.90 -7.92 11.55
N PHE A 123 -4.69 -7.37 11.65
CA PHE A 123 -3.44 -8.01 11.28
C PHE A 123 -2.33 -7.59 12.25
N SER A 124 -1.34 -8.46 12.45
CA SER A 124 -0.25 -8.27 13.40
C SER A 124 1.05 -7.89 12.69
N LEU A 125 1.92 -7.14 13.38
CA LEU A 125 3.23 -6.69 12.86
C LEU A 125 4.22 -7.82 12.57
N SER A 126 3.97 -9.04 13.07
CA SER A 126 4.89 -10.18 13.01
C SER A 126 4.79 -11.02 11.73
N GLY A 127 4.06 -10.57 10.71
CA GLY A 127 3.99 -11.24 9.40
C GLY A 127 3.16 -12.55 9.39
N SER A 128 2.31 -12.68 8.37
CA SER A 128 1.65 -13.87 7.81
C SER A 128 1.01 -14.96 8.71
N GLY A 129 0.86 -14.75 10.03
CA GLY A 129 0.26 -15.77 10.92
C GLY A 129 -1.27 -15.72 11.04
N GLY A 130 -1.92 -14.69 10.49
CA GLY A 130 -3.37 -14.48 10.63
C GLY A 130 -4.13 -14.69 9.32
N PRO A 131 -5.45 -14.93 9.36
CA PRO A 131 -6.29 -15.10 8.17
C PRO A 131 -6.52 -13.80 7.39
N SER A 132 -5.90 -12.69 7.80
CA SER A 132 -6.10 -11.40 7.16
C SER A 132 -5.19 -11.25 5.95
N PRO A 133 -5.72 -10.79 4.81
CA PRO A 133 -4.94 -10.54 3.60
C PRO A 133 -4.20 -9.19 3.64
N TRP A 134 -4.46 -8.39 4.67
CA TRP A 134 -3.72 -7.18 4.93
C TRP A 134 -2.45 -7.54 5.69
N ILE A 135 -1.32 -7.03 5.21
CA ILE A 135 -0.01 -7.32 5.78
C ILE A 135 0.52 -6.04 6.43
N ALA A 136 1.01 -6.19 7.67
CA ALA A 136 1.91 -5.22 8.27
C ALA A 136 3.27 -5.86 8.48
N SER A 137 4.33 -5.13 8.14
CA SER A 137 5.70 -5.55 8.41
C SER A 137 6.48 -4.40 9.03
N LEU A 138 7.32 -4.77 10.00
CA LEU A 138 8.26 -3.86 10.62
C LEU A 138 9.42 -3.60 9.65
N GLU A 139 9.55 -2.37 9.14
CA GLU A 139 10.66 -1.98 8.27
C GLU A 139 11.88 -1.56 9.08
N ALA A 140 11.69 -0.76 10.13
CA ALA A 140 12.78 -0.33 10.99
C ALA A 140 12.34 -0.13 12.44
N ASN A 141 13.16 -0.62 13.35
CA ASN A 141 12.98 -0.42 14.78
C ASN A 141 14.04 0.55 15.32
N ARG A 142 13.64 1.81 15.57
CA ARG A 142 14.55 2.84 16.10
C ARG A 142 14.30 3.06 17.58
N ALA A 143 15.25 3.71 18.27
CA ALA A 143 15.18 3.95 19.72
C ALA A 143 13.83 4.54 20.20
N SER A 144 13.27 5.50 19.45
CA SER A 144 12.02 6.18 19.80
C SER A 144 10.95 6.11 18.72
N SER A 145 11.16 5.38 17.62
CA SER A 145 10.18 5.26 16.53
C SER A 145 10.12 3.87 15.92
N LEU A 146 9.00 3.55 15.30
CA LEU A 146 8.76 2.29 14.60
C LEU A 146 8.33 2.64 13.17
N ASP A 147 9.07 2.15 12.17
CA ASP A 147 8.71 2.31 10.76
C ASP A 147 7.99 1.02 10.34
N VAL A 148 6.74 1.14 9.90
CA VAL A 148 5.84 0.03 9.57
C VAL A 148 5.36 0.21 8.15
N SER A 149 5.48 -0.85 7.35
CA SER A 149 4.82 -0.92 6.05
C SER A 149 3.50 -1.66 6.14
N LEU A 150 2.47 -1.10 5.51
CA LEU A 150 1.14 -1.66 5.39
C LEU A 150 0.86 -2.02 3.92
N CYS A 151 0.24 -3.17 3.70
CA CYS A 151 -0.10 -3.67 2.38
C CYS A 151 -1.57 -4.11 2.38
N ALA A 152 -2.40 -3.43 1.60
CA ALA A 152 -3.79 -3.87 1.36
C ALA A 152 -3.82 -4.99 0.30
N PRO A 153 -4.85 -5.83 0.24
CA PRO A 153 -5.01 -6.74 -0.89
C PRO A 153 -5.57 -6.01 -2.13
N PRO A 154 -5.34 -6.51 -3.36
CA PRO A 154 -5.79 -5.88 -4.61
C PRO A 154 -7.29 -6.03 -4.85
N MET A 155 -8.04 -6.67 -3.95
CA MET A 155 -9.51 -6.71 -3.97
C MET A 155 -10.11 -6.03 -2.74
N ALA A 156 -9.27 -5.32 -1.95
CA ALA A 156 -9.77 -4.42 -0.93
C ALA A 156 -10.80 -3.45 -1.53
N ALA A 157 -11.85 -3.20 -0.77
CA ALA A 157 -12.82 -2.17 -1.11
C ALA A 157 -12.11 -0.82 -1.25
N VAL A 158 -12.46 -0.05 -2.26
CA VAL A 158 -11.98 1.34 -2.34
C VAL A 158 -12.86 2.22 -1.46
N GLY A 159 -12.28 3.28 -0.89
CA GLY A 159 -12.99 4.21 -0.01
C GLY A 159 -12.15 4.76 1.13
N ARG A 160 -12.83 5.38 2.10
CA ARG A 160 -12.22 5.92 3.31
C ARG A 160 -11.96 4.79 4.32
N TYR A 161 -10.74 4.74 4.84
CA TYR A 161 -10.31 3.78 5.84
C TYR A 161 -9.87 4.49 7.12
N LEU A 162 -10.28 3.92 8.25
CA LEU A 162 -9.84 4.32 9.57
C LEU A 162 -8.79 3.35 10.09
N LEU A 163 -7.57 3.82 10.32
CA LEU A 163 -6.47 3.01 10.83
C LEU A 163 -6.42 3.08 12.35
N LYS A 164 -6.45 1.92 13.00
CA LYS A 164 -6.30 1.77 14.45
C LYS A 164 -5.22 0.74 14.75
N ILE A 165 -4.47 0.97 15.84
CA ILE A 165 -3.55 -0.01 16.39
C ILE A 165 -4.10 -0.53 17.72
N ARG A 166 -3.92 -1.83 17.95
CA ARG A 166 -4.15 -2.48 19.24
C ARG A 166 -2.81 -2.93 19.80
N ILE A 167 -2.57 -2.63 21.06
CA ILE A 167 -1.36 -2.99 21.79
C ILE A 167 -1.80 -3.88 22.96
N ASP A 168 -1.42 -5.15 22.86
CA ASP A 168 -1.60 -6.13 23.92
C ASP A 168 -0.32 -6.13 24.77
N SER A 169 -0.44 -5.83 26.06
CA SER A 169 0.69 -5.84 27.00
C SER A 169 0.66 -7.11 27.86
N TYR A 170 1.82 -7.64 28.22
CA TYR A 170 1.93 -8.94 28.90
C TYR A 170 1.21 -8.98 30.26
N GLN A 171 1.10 -7.85 30.98
CA GLN A 171 0.51 -7.76 32.32
C GLN A 171 -0.39 -6.53 32.52
N GLY A 172 -0.85 -5.89 31.45
CA GLY A 172 -1.62 -4.65 31.53
C GLY A 172 -2.81 -4.61 30.56
N PRO A 173 -3.67 -3.59 30.70
CA PRO A 173 -4.86 -3.47 29.87
C PRO A 173 -4.51 -3.34 28.39
N VAL A 174 -5.31 -3.98 27.54
CA VAL A 174 -5.24 -3.77 26.09
C VAL A 174 -5.52 -2.31 25.78
N ARG A 175 -4.63 -1.67 25.02
CA ARG A 175 -4.80 -0.29 24.58
C ARG A 175 -5.08 -0.24 23.09
N ALA A 176 -5.98 0.64 22.67
CA ALA A 176 -6.27 0.88 21.27
C ALA A 176 -6.15 2.36 20.95
N TYR A 177 -5.42 2.69 19.88
CA TYR A 177 -5.19 4.06 19.44
C TYR A 177 -5.65 4.22 17.99
N GLN A 178 -6.28 5.36 17.70
CA GLN A 178 -6.59 5.77 16.33
C GLN A 178 -5.37 6.46 15.74
N LEU A 179 -4.81 5.88 14.67
CA LEU A 179 -3.59 6.36 14.03
C LEU A 179 -3.87 7.45 12.99
N GLY A 180 -5.03 7.37 12.33
CA GLY A 180 -5.46 8.33 11.33
C GLY A 180 -6.38 7.70 10.28
N GLU A 181 -6.62 8.45 9.21
CA GLU A 181 -7.46 8.04 8.09
C GLU A 181 -6.68 8.08 6.79
N PHE A 182 -7.08 7.24 5.83
CA PHE A 182 -6.54 7.25 4.48
C PHE A 182 -7.60 6.86 3.46
N ILE A 183 -7.41 7.26 2.22
CA ILE A 183 -8.26 6.83 1.09
C ILE A 183 -7.52 5.72 0.34
N LEU A 184 -8.21 4.61 0.09
CA LEU A 184 -7.71 3.53 -0.75
C LEU A 184 -8.42 3.56 -2.10
N LEU A 185 -7.66 3.56 -3.20
CA LEU A 185 -8.13 3.58 -4.57
C LEU A 185 -7.72 2.32 -5.35
N PHE A 186 -8.36 2.13 -6.50
CA PHE A 186 -7.94 1.18 -7.52
C PHE A 186 -6.51 1.49 -8.01
N ASN A 187 -5.80 0.44 -8.44
CA ASN A 187 -4.42 0.53 -8.88
C ASN A 187 -4.19 -0.03 -10.30
N PRO A 188 -4.28 0.82 -11.32
CA PRO A 188 -3.99 0.45 -12.71
C PRO A 188 -2.55 -0.01 -12.96
N TRP A 189 -1.63 0.25 -12.03
CA TRP A 189 -0.25 -0.20 -12.16
C TRP A 189 0.04 -1.57 -11.54
N CYS A 190 -0.93 -2.15 -10.83
CA CYS A 190 -0.77 -3.41 -10.12
C CYS A 190 -1.30 -4.59 -10.98
N PRO A 191 -0.45 -5.51 -11.48
CA PRO A 191 -0.88 -6.69 -12.24
C PRO A 191 -1.97 -7.57 -11.62
N GLY A 192 -2.08 -7.61 -10.30
CA GLY A 192 -3.14 -8.37 -9.61
C GLY A 192 -4.42 -7.59 -9.36
N ASP A 193 -4.47 -6.32 -9.74
CA ASP A 193 -5.65 -5.49 -9.66
C ASP A 193 -6.51 -5.70 -10.92
N ALA A 194 -7.82 -5.81 -10.75
CA ALA A 194 -8.78 -5.94 -11.85
C ALA A 194 -8.76 -4.77 -12.85
N VAL A 195 -8.21 -3.60 -12.48
CA VAL A 195 -8.07 -2.44 -13.39
C VAL A 195 -6.66 -2.28 -13.98
N TYR A 196 -5.82 -3.31 -13.89
CA TYR A 196 -4.45 -3.27 -14.40
C TYR A 196 -4.38 -2.89 -15.88
N LEU A 197 -3.45 -1.99 -16.20
CA LEU A 197 -3.04 -1.65 -17.55
C LEU A 197 -1.53 -1.83 -17.65
N GLU A 198 -1.09 -2.63 -18.62
CA GLU A 198 0.34 -2.92 -18.82
C GLU A 198 1.10 -1.71 -19.38
N SER A 199 0.48 -0.98 -20.30
CA SER A 199 1.09 0.14 -21.01
C SER A 199 1.13 1.40 -20.16
N GLU A 200 2.34 1.93 -19.89
CA GLU A 200 2.50 3.20 -19.19
C GLU A 200 1.79 4.36 -19.91
N PRO A 201 1.90 4.53 -21.24
CA PRO A 201 1.11 5.53 -21.96
C PRO A 201 -0.40 5.43 -21.76
N GLN A 202 -0.96 4.21 -21.68
CA GLN A 202 -2.39 4.03 -21.42
C GLN A 202 -2.77 4.44 -19.99
N ARG A 203 -1.91 4.16 -19.01
CA ARG A 203 -2.13 4.61 -17.62
C ARG A 203 -2.08 6.13 -17.50
N GLN A 204 -1.15 6.75 -18.21
CA GLN A 204 -1.09 8.21 -18.27
C GLN A 204 -2.38 8.76 -18.92
N GLU A 205 -2.79 8.25 -20.07
CA GLU A 205 -3.99 8.73 -20.77
C GLU A 205 -5.31 8.47 -20.03
N TYR A 206 -5.52 7.28 -19.48
CA TYR A 206 -6.82 6.88 -18.93
C TYR A 206 -7.00 7.17 -17.44
N VAL A 207 -5.93 7.57 -16.75
CA VAL A 207 -5.96 7.77 -15.29
C VAL A 207 -5.40 9.13 -14.91
N MET A 208 -4.22 9.48 -15.42
CA MET A 208 -3.51 10.70 -15.02
C MET A 208 -3.86 11.92 -15.87
N ASN A 209 -4.34 11.74 -17.09
CA ASN A 209 -4.75 12.85 -17.93
C ASN A 209 -6.13 13.35 -17.47
N ASP A 210 -6.19 14.58 -16.97
CA ASP A 210 -7.41 15.23 -16.47
C ASP A 210 -8.10 16.12 -17.50
N TYR A 211 -7.60 16.10 -18.73
CA TYR A 211 -8.15 16.84 -19.85
C TYR A 211 -8.22 15.97 -21.10
N GLY A 212 -9.29 16.10 -21.87
CA GLY A 212 -9.47 15.30 -23.06
C GLY A 212 -10.44 15.89 -24.07
N PHE A 213 -10.91 15.03 -24.96
CA PHE A 213 -11.85 15.39 -26.00
C PHE A 213 -13.06 14.45 -25.99
N ILE A 214 -14.26 15.04 -26.03
CA ILE A 214 -15.50 14.33 -26.33
C ILE A 214 -15.82 14.56 -27.80
N TYR A 215 -15.86 13.48 -28.58
CA TYR A 215 -16.17 13.54 -30.00
C TYR A 215 -17.68 13.65 -30.23
N GLN A 216 -18.08 14.65 -31.01
CA GLN A 216 -19.47 14.97 -31.33
C GLN A 216 -19.66 15.17 -32.83
N GLY A 217 -20.88 15.49 -33.26
CA GLY A 217 -21.23 15.75 -34.65
C GLY A 217 -21.80 14.52 -35.35
N SER A 218 -21.44 14.32 -36.61
CA SER A 218 -21.92 13.19 -37.42
C SER A 218 -20.76 12.35 -37.93
N LYS A 219 -21.04 11.15 -38.45
CA LYS A 219 -20.02 10.30 -39.08
C LYS A 219 -19.20 11.04 -40.14
N SER A 220 -19.83 11.95 -40.87
CA SER A 220 -19.18 12.74 -41.94
C SER A 220 -18.54 14.03 -41.44
N TRP A 221 -18.83 14.44 -40.20
CA TRP A 221 -18.35 15.68 -39.62
C TRP A 221 -18.11 15.49 -38.12
N ILE A 222 -17.00 14.82 -37.80
CA ILE A 222 -16.56 14.58 -36.43
C ILE A 222 -15.96 15.88 -35.88
N ARG A 223 -16.45 16.33 -34.73
CA ARG A 223 -15.95 17.52 -34.02
C ARG A 223 -15.37 17.11 -32.68
N PRO A 224 -14.09 17.40 -32.40
CA PRO A 224 -13.55 17.26 -31.05
C PRO A 224 -14.07 18.42 -30.18
N CYS A 225 -14.64 18.09 -29.03
CA CYS A 225 -15.01 19.06 -28.01
C CYS A 225 -14.04 18.93 -26.82
N PRO A 226 -13.18 19.92 -26.55
CA PRO A 226 -12.39 19.99 -25.33
C PRO A 226 -13.23 19.73 -24.08
N TRP A 227 -12.71 18.93 -23.16
CA TRP A 227 -13.38 18.66 -21.90
C TRP A 227 -12.35 18.59 -20.77
N ASN A 228 -12.57 19.37 -19.72
CA ASN A 228 -11.83 19.25 -18.46
C ASN A 228 -12.53 18.19 -17.61
N TYR A 229 -11.89 17.04 -17.39
CA TYR A 229 -12.39 16.02 -16.47
C TYR A 229 -12.17 16.45 -15.01
N GLY A 230 -11.02 17.09 -14.73
CA GLY A 230 -10.72 17.70 -13.43
C GLY A 230 -10.77 16.71 -12.26
N GLN A 231 -10.45 15.43 -12.47
CA GLN A 231 -10.60 14.40 -11.43
C GLN A 231 -9.69 14.61 -10.20
N PHE A 232 -8.66 15.45 -10.33
CA PHE A 232 -7.69 15.76 -9.28
C PHE A 232 -7.91 17.13 -8.64
N GLU A 233 -8.92 17.87 -9.10
CA GLU A 233 -9.29 19.15 -8.50
C GLU A 233 -9.76 18.97 -7.05
N GLU A 234 -9.65 20.05 -6.28
CA GLU A 234 -9.96 20.05 -4.86
C GLU A 234 -11.36 19.50 -4.58
N ASN A 235 -11.48 18.65 -3.56
CA ASN A 235 -12.73 18.02 -3.11
C ASN A 235 -13.39 17.04 -4.09
N VAL A 236 -12.91 16.88 -5.33
CA VAL A 236 -13.54 15.97 -6.30
C VAL A 236 -13.55 14.54 -5.78
N ILE A 237 -12.44 14.07 -5.20
CA ILE A 237 -12.40 12.71 -4.61
C ILE A 237 -13.40 12.56 -3.46
N ASP A 238 -13.59 13.58 -2.62
CA ASP A 238 -14.53 13.50 -1.51
C ASP A 238 -15.97 13.48 -2.00
N ILE A 239 -16.29 14.25 -3.04
CA ILE A 239 -17.58 14.25 -3.74
C ILE A 239 -17.82 12.89 -4.38
N CYS A 240 -16.83 12.29 -5.04
CA CYS A 240 -16.96 10.95 -5.62
C CYS A 240 -17.26 9.89 -4.56
N LEU A 241 -16.61 9.97 -3.40
CA LEU A 241 -16.86 9.05 -2.29
C LEU A 241 -18.24 9.28 -1.66
N GLU A 242 -18.65 10.54 -1.50
CA GLU A 242 -20.00 10.89 -1.03
C GLU A 242 -21.08 10.41 -2.01
N LEU A 243 -20.87 10.55 -3.32
CA LEU A 243 -21.79 10.06 -4.34
C LEU A 243 -22.08 8.56 -4.18
N LEU A 244 -21.05 7.74 -3.86
CA LEU A 244 -21.25 6.32 -3.58
C LEU A 244 -22.09 6.10 -2.30
N GLU A 245 -21.90 6.91 -1.27
CA GLU A 245 -22.68 6.88 -0.01
C GLU A 245 -24.13 7.37 -0.21
N LYS A 246 -24.41 8.16 -1.25
CA LYS A 246 -25.78 8.57 -1.60
C LYS A 246 -26.51 7.57 -2.50
N SER A 247 -25.85 6.54 -2.99
CA SER A 247 -26.46 5.56 -3.89
C SER A 247 -27.60 4.76 -3.23
N LEU A 248 -28.58 4.33 -4.03
CA LEU A 248 -29.66 3.47 -3.55
C LEU A 248 -29.12 2.17 -2.93
N ASN A 249 -28.05 1.61 -3.51
CA ASN A 249 -27.41 0.41 -3.00
C ASN A 249 -26.90 0.60 -1.57
N PHE A 250 -26.22 1.72 -1.31
CA PHE A 250 -25.74 2.06 0.01
C PHE A 250 -26.90 2.35 0.98
N GLN A 251 -27.96 3.05 0.54
CA GLN A 251 -29.11 3.34 1.41
C GLN A 251 -29.88 2.07 1.82
N ILE A 252 -29.96 1.07 0.93
CA ILE A 252 -30.63 -0.21 1.20
C ILE A 252 -29.79 -1.09 2.12
N ASP A 253 -28.52 -1.29 1.79
CA ASP A 253 -27.60 -2.10 2.59
C ASP A 253 -26.17 -1.53 2.51
N PRO A 254 -25.82 -0.62 3.45
CA PRO A 254 -24.49 -0.01 3.48
C PRO A 254 -23.37 -1.04 3.59
N SER A 255 -23.62 -2.14 4.30
CA SER A 255 -22.59 -3.14 4.60
C SER A 255 -22.23 -3.94 3.35
N THR A 256 -23.24 -4.37 2.60
CA THR A 256 -23.07 -5.07 1.33
C THR A 256 -22.51 -4.14 0.26
N ASP A 257 -22.99 -2.90 0.15
CA ASP A 257 -22.45 -1.92 -0.79
C ASP A 257 -20.94 -1.72 -0.56
N CYS A 258 -20.53 -1.42 0.68
CA CYS A 258 -19.13 -1.24 1.03
C CYS A 258 -18.28 -2.47 0.69
N ALA A 259 -18.79 -3.69 0.93
CA ALA A 259 -18.06 -4.92 0.62
C ALA A 259 -17.89 -5.15 -0.90
N LEU A 260 -18.82 -4.67 -1.70
CA LEU A 260 -18.79 -4.79 -3.17
C LEU A 260 -17.93 -3.72 -3.85
N ARG A 261 -17.55 -2.64 -3.15
CA ARG A 261 -16.66 -1.58 -3.65
C ARG A 261 -15.25 -2.06 -4.02
N GLY A 262 -14.89 -3.32 -3.75
CA GLY A 262 -13.66 -3.93 -4.28
C GLY A 262 -13.71 -4.24 -5.78
N SER A 263 -14.90 -4.24 -6.38
CA SER A 263 -15.13 -4.57 -7.79
C SER A 263 -15.28 -3.31 -8.65
N PRO A 264 -14.43 -3.12 -9.68
CA PRO A 264 -14.58 -1.98 -10.59
C PRO A 264 -15.88 -2.07 -11.40
N VAL A 265 -16.37 -3.28 -11.71
CA VAL A 265 -17.65 -3.48 -12.39
C VAL A 265 -18.82 -2.99 -11.54
N TYR A 266 -18.79 -3.28 -10.24
CA TYR A 266 -19.83 -2.84 -9.32
C TYR A 266 -19.85 -1.31 -9.19
N ILE A 267 -18.69 -0.71 -8.92
CA ILE A 267 -18.56 0.75 -8.78
C ILE A 267 -18.98 1.45 -10.07
N SER A 268 -18.56 0.96 -11.23
CA SER A 268 -18.97 1.55 -12.51
C SER A 268 -20.50 1.57 -12.66
N ARG A 269 -21.18 0.48 -12.29
CA ARG A 269 -22.66 0.42 -12.33
C ARG A 269 -23.31 1.39 -11.36
N VAL A 270 -22.77 1.52 -10.14
CA VAL A 270 -23.29 2.48 -9.15
C VAL A 270 -23.11 3.90 -9.64
N VAL A 271 -21.91 4.28 -10.09
CA VAL A 271 -21.63 5.64 -10.58
C VAL A 271 -22.51 5.97 -11.80
N CYS A 272 -22.63 5.07 -12.77
CA CYS A 272 -23.49 5.28 -13.93
C CYS A 272 -24.98 5.42 -13.58
N ALA A 273 -25.44 4.88 -12.44
CA ALA A 273 -26.83 5.04 -12.00
C ALA A 273 -27.07 6.34 -11.22
N MET A 274 -26.00 7.02 -10.80
CA MET A 274 -26.03 8.26 -10.01
C MET A 274 -25.84 9.53 -10.86
N VAL A 275 -25.58 9.37 -12.16
CA VAL A 275 -25.40 10.45 -13.15
C VAL A 275 -26.54 10.38 -14.16
#